data_AF-Q5GF23-F1
#
_entry.id   AF-Q5GF23-F1
#
_cell.length_a   1.000
_cell.length_b   1.000
_cell.length_c   1.000
_cell.angle_alpha   90.00
_cell.angle_beta   90.00
_cell.angle_gamma   90.00
#
_symmetry.space_group_name_H-M   'P 1'
#
loop_
_entity.id
_entity.type
_entity.pdbx_description
1 polymer ?
#
loop_
_entity_poly.entity_id
_entity_poly.type
_entity_poly.pdbx_seq_one_letter_code
_entity_poly.pdbx_strand_id
1 'polypeptide(L)'
;LMGGAGKTTIAKVVYNQNISRFEGFSFLAQVRETSQDCNGLVRLQRQLISDLLKGKSHKIYNIDNGINKIKEIVCCRRVLLVLDDVDELEKIRKLMGTQIPFHPGSKIIITSRNRCLLNAHFISQMFDLEASTSCGGLSQLFGSKRT
;
A
#
# COMPACT_ATOMS: atom_id res chain seq x y z
N LEU A 1 7.56 7.70 21.65
CA LEU A 1 6.11 7.45 21.55
C LEU A 1 5.88 5.95 21.43
N MET A 2 5.27 5.36 22.46
CA MET A 2 5.05 3.92 22.60
C MET A 2 4.29 3.31 21.40
N GLY A 3 4.70 2.09 21.02
CA GLY A 3 3.99 1.26 20.06
C GLY A 3 2.59 0.95 20.58
N GLY A 4 1.56 1.33 19.81
CA GLY A 4 0.16 1.21 20.24
C GLY A 4 -0.72 2.40 19.84
N ALA A 5 -0.15 3.50 19.33
CA ALA A 5 -0.95 4.61 18.80
C ALA A 5 -1.71 4.13 17.56
N GLY A 6 -3.05 4.03 17.68
CA GLY A 6 -4.07 3.40 16.81
C GLY A 6 -4.10 3.73 15.32
N LYS A 7 -2.96 4.02 14.70
CA LYS A 7 -2.74 4.17 13.26
C LYS A 7 -3.24 2.96 12.49
N THR A 8 -2.91 1.74 12.92
CA THR A 8 -3.42 0.50 12.33
C THR A 8 -4.95 0.45 12.43
N THR A 9 -5.51 0.79 13.59
CA THR A 9 -6.96 0.85 13.79
C THR A 9 -7.63 1.86 12.86
N ILE A 10 -7.10 3.08 12.77
CA ILE A 10 -7.61 4.14 11.89
C ILE A 10 -7.48 3.72 10.43
N ALA A 11 -6.33 3.20 10.00
CA ALA A 11 -6.12 2.72 8.64
C ALA A 11 -7.11 1.60 8.28
N LYS A 12 -7.36 0.67 9.21
CA LYS A 12 -8.34 -0.41 9.02
C LYS A 12 -9.78 0.12 8.92
N VAL A 13 -10.17 1.08 9.75
CA VAL A 13 -11.49 1.72 9.67
C VAL A 13 -11.67 2.42 8.32
N VAL A 14 -10.71 3.27 7.92
CA VAL A 14 -10.75 3.99 6.65
C VAL A 14 -10.77 3.03 5.47
N TYR A 15 -9.96 1.97 5.51
CA TYR A 15 -9.96 0.91 4.51
C TYR A 15 -11.34 0.28 4.36
N ASN A 16 -11.89 -0.28 5.44
CA ASN A 16 -13.19 -0.96 5.43
C ASN A 16 -14.33 -0.07 4.94
N GLN A 17 -14.32 1.22 5.29
CA GLN A 17 -15.34 2.18 4.86
C GLN A 17 -15.26 2.52 3.36
N ASN A 18 -14.13 2.29 2.71
CA ASN A 18 -13.90 2.78 1.35
C ASN A 18 -13.66 1.68 0.30
N ILE A 19 -13.45 0.41 0.68
CA ILE A 19 -13.14 -0.68 -0.27
C ILE A 19 -14.13 -0.79 -1.45
N SER A 20 -15.42 -0.50 -1.23
CA SER A 20 -16.46 -0.58 -2.26
C SER A 20 -16.29 0.43 -3.40
N ARG A 21 -15.46 1.46 -3.21
CA ARG A 21 -15.16 2.51 -4.20
C ARG A 21 -14.03 2.13 -5.13
N PHE A 22 -13.34 1.02 -4.90
CA PHE A 22 -12.14 0.62 -5.64
C PHE A 22 -12.34 -0.73 -6.34
N GLU A 23 -11.64 -0.94 -7.45
CA GLU A 23 -11.76 -2.14 -8.27
C GLU A 23 -10.93 -3.30 -7.70
N GLY A 24 -9.86 -2.97 -6.99
CA GLY A 24 -9.03 -3.88 -6.21
C GLY A 24 -8.60 -3.23 -4.90
N PHE A 25 -8.44 -4.02 -3.84
CA PHE A 25 -8.05 -3.51 -2.54
C PHE A 25 -7.24 -4.56 -1.78
N SER A 26 -6.26 -4.14 -0.99
CA SER A 26 -5.45 -5.04 -0.15
C SER A 26 -5.01 -4.33 1.11
N PHE A 27 -5.00 -5.08 2.22
CA PHE A 27 -4.44 -4.64 3.50
C PHE A 27 -3.29 -5.57 3.88
N LEU A 28 -2.07 -5.08 3.73
CA LEU A 28 -0.87 -5.81 4.13
C LEU A 28 -0.49 -5.39 5.56
N ALA A 29 -0.80 -6.26 6.51
CA ALA A 29 -0.50 -6.05 7.93
C ALA A 29 0.98 -6.37 8.23
N GLN A 30 1.56 -5.67 9.22
CA GLN A 30 2.87 -6.02 9.79
C GLN A 30 3.97 -6.16 8.74
N VAL A 31 4.05 -5.22 7.79
CA VAL A 31 5.01 -5.27 6.68
C VAL A 31 6.45 -5.29 7.19
N ARG A 32 6.78 -4.52 8.24
CA ARG A 32 8.12 -4.54 8.87
C ARG A 32 8.55 -5.96 9.19
N GLU A 33 7.73 -6.68 9.94
CA GLU A 33 8.05 -8.02 10.47
C GLU A 33 8.00 -9.06 9.36
N THR A 34 6.91 -9.10 8.58
CA THR A 34 6.74 -10.10 7.52
C THR A 34 7.85 -10.01 6.48
N SER A 35 8.35 -8.80 6.16
CA SER A 35 9.44 -8.64 5.18
C SER A 35 10.80 -9.19 5.64
N GLN A 36 10.98 -9.48 6.94
CA GLN A 36 12.21 -10.03 7.51
C GLN A 36 12.25 -11.56 7.47
N ASP A 37 11.09 -12.21 7.31
CA ASP A 37 11.00 -13.67 7.22
C ASP A 37 11.67 -14.22 5.97
N CYS A 38 12.12 -15.48 6.05
CA CYS A 38 12.48 -16.26 4.86
C CYS A 38 11.26 -16.34 3.92
N ASN A 39 11.41 -15.85 2.68
CA ASN A 39 10.34 -15.68 1.68
C ASN A 39 9.23 -14.68 2.05
N GLY A 40 9.44 -13.83 3.06
CA GLY A 40 8.47 -12.84 3.53
C GLY A 40 7.95 -11.90 2.45
N LEU A 41 8.86 -11.36 1.63
CA LEU A 41 8.50 -10.51 0.48
C LEU A 41 7.61 -11.25 -0.53
N VAL A 42 7.94 -12.49 -0.88
CA VAL A 42 7.16 -13.32 -1.81
C VAL A 42 5.76 -13.57 -1.24
N ARG A 43 5.62 -13.79 0.08
CA ARG A 43 4.31 -13.94 0.74
C ARG A 43 3.47 -12.66 0.63
N LEU A 44 4.06 -11.50 0.90
CA LEU A 44 3.39 -10.21 0.76
C LEU A 44 2.96 -9.94 -0.69
N GLN A 45 3.81 -10.24 -1.67
CA GLN A 45 3.46 -10.09 -3.10
C GLN A 45 2.31 -11.02 -3.51
N ARG A 46 2.31 -12.28 -3.06
CA ARG A 46 1.22 -13.23 -3.34
C ARG A 46 -0.10 -12.74 -2.77
N GLN A 47 -0.09 -12.29 -1.51
CA GLN A 47 -1.28 -11.73 -0.87
C GLN A 47 -1.79 -10.52 -1.66
N LEU A 48 -0.92 -9.55 -1.94
CA LEU A 48 -1.27 -8.34 -2.67
C LEU A 48 -1.90 -8.66 -4.04
N ILE A 49 -1.26 -9.53 -4.83
CA ILE A 49 -1.78 -9.93 -6.14
C ILE A 49 -3.12 -10.64 -6.00
N SER A 50 -3.26 -11.55 -5.04
CA SER A 50 -4.51 -12.28 -4.79
C SER A 50 -5.65 -11.32 -4.42
N ASP A 51 -5.41 -10.42 -3.49
CA ASP A 51 -6.37 -9.43 -3.01
C ASP A 51 -6.83 -8.51 -4.15
N LEU A 52 -5.89 -7.94 -4.91
CA LEU A 52 -6.18 -7.03 -6.03
C LEU A 52 -6.95 -7.72 -7.18
N LEU A 53 -6.81 -9.04 -7.31
CA LEU A 53 -7.48 -9.85 -8.31
C LEU A 53 -8.66 -10.66 -7.76
N LYS A 54 -9.12 -10.33 -6.55
CA LYS A 54 -10.29 -10.95 -5.89
C LYS A 54 -10.16 -12.47 -5.76
N GLY A 55 -9.01 -12.95 -5.28
CA GLY A 55 -8.76 -14.35 -4.98
C GLY A 55 -8.31 -15.21 -6.17
N LYS A 56 -8.13 -14.63 -7.37
CA LYS A 56 -7.62 -15.40 -8.52
C LYS A 56 -6.18 -15.84 -8.28
N SER A 57 -5.93 -17.14 -8.39
CA SER A 57 -4.58 -17.73 -8.23
C SER A 57 -3.64 -17.25 -9.33
N HIS A 58 -2.52 -16.66 -8.92
CA HIS A 58 -1.45 -16.24 -9.83
C HIS A 58 -0.13 -16.79 -9.34
N LYS A 59 0.57 -17.50 -10.22
CA LYS A 59 1.94 -17.93 -9.96
C LYS A 59 2.87 -16.72 -9.97
N ILE A 60 3.66 -16.60 -8.91
CA ILE A 60 4.87 -15.78 -8.89
C ILE A 60 6.07 -16.70 -8.68
N TYR A 61 7.11 -16.49 -9.48
CA TYR A 61 8.29 -17.36 -9.50
C TYR A 61 9.43 -16.83 -8.62
N ASN A 62 9.52 -15.52 -8.50
CA ASN A 62 10.50 -14.79 -7.69
C ASN A 62 9.99 -13.37 -7.42
N ILE A 63 10.79 -12.58 -6.67
CA ILE A 63 10.43 -11.21 -6.27
C ILE A 63 10.22 -10.30 -7.48
N ASP A 64 11.10 -10.33 -8.48
CA ASP A 64 11.04 -9.45 -9.65
C ASP A 64 9.80 -9.75 -10.51
N ASN A 65 9.47 -11.03 -10.68
CA ASN A 65 8.24 -11.44 -11.33
C ASN A 65 6.99 -10.97 -10.57
N GLY A 66 7.04 -10.99 -9.24
CA GLY A 66 5.98 -10.41 -8.39
C GLY A 66 5.84 -8.91 -8.59
N ILE A 67 6.96 -8.16 -8.63
CA ILE A 67 6.97 -6.71 -8.88
C ILE A 67 6.31 -6.39 -10.22
N ASN A 68 6.70 -7.07 -11.31
CA ASN A 68 6.15 -6.82 -12.64
C ASN A 68 4.63 -7.05 -12.69
N LYS A 69 4.16 -8.15 -12.10
CA LYS A 69 2.72 -8.43 -11.99
C LYS A 69 1.98 -7.38 -11.19
N ILE A 70 2.55 -6.94 -10.06
CA ILE A 70 1.95 -5.86 -9.26
C ILE A 70 1.81 -4.60 -10.12
N LYS A 71 2.87 -4.19 -10.84
CA LYS A 71 2.86 -3.01 -11.71
C LYS A 71 1.78 -3.11 -12.80
N GLU A 72 1.68 -4.26 -13.48
CA GLU A 72 0.63 -4.53 -14.48
C GLU A 72 -0.80 -4.41 -13.90
N ILE A 73 -1.01 -4.86 -12.66
CA ILE A 73 -2.34 -4.82 -12.04
C ILE A 73 -2.70 -3.40 -11.64
N VAL A 74 -1.79 -2.69 -10.95
CA VAL A 74 -2.09 -1.37 -10.37
C VAL A 74 -2.15 -0.27 -11.41
N CYS A 75 -1.56 -0.44 -12.60
CA CYS A 75 -1.68 0.53 -13.69
C CYS A 75 -3.02 0.47 -14.42
N CYS A 76 -3.66 -0.69 -14.43
CA CYS A 76 -4.93 -0.91 -15.12
C CYS A 76 -6.16 -0.84 -14.21
N ARG A 77 -6.00 -0.70 -12.88
CA ARG A 77 -7.10 -0.78 -11.92
C ARG A 77 -7.00 0.33 -10.89
N ARG A 78 -8.13 0.95 -10.57
CA ARG A 78 -8.22 1.88 -9.45
C ARG A 78 -8.18 1.12 -8.14
N VAL A 79 -7.06 1.19 -7.41
CA VAL A 79 -6.82 0.37 -6.20
C VAL A 79 -6.79 1.15 -4.89
N LEU A 80 -7.18 0.49 -3.80
CA LEU A 80 -6.97 0.94 -2.43
C LEU A 80 -6.01 0.00 -1.70
N LEU A 81 -4.80 0.48 -1.41
CA LEU A 81 -3.76 -0.30 -0.77
C LEU A 81 -3.42 0.24 0.61
N VAL A 82 -3.35 -0.63 1.61
CA VAL A 82 -2.78 -0.31 2.93
C VAL A 82 -1.49 -1.09 3.14
N LEU A 83 -0.40 -0.39 3.43
CA LEU A 83 0.88 -0.93 3.87
C LEU A 83 1.07 -0.57 5.34
N ASP A 84 0.74 -1.51 6.23
CA ASP A 84 0.74 -1.27 7.67
C ASP A 84 2.06 -1.67 8.33
N ASP A 85 2.51 -0.82 9.25
CA ASP A 85 3.71 -0.95 10.06
C ASP A 85 4.99 -1.08 9.22
N VAL A 86 5.17 -0.16 8.25
CA VAL A 86 6.41 -0.02 7.47
C VAL A 86 7.42 0.85 8.24
N ASP A 87 8.67 0.43 8.31
CA ASP A 87 9.78 1.12 8.98
C ASP A 87 10.87 1.64 8.03
N GLU A 88 10.97 1.07 6.81
CA GLU A 88 11.90 1.51 5.77
C GLU A 88 11.25 1.61 4.38
N LEU A 89 11.64 2.64 3.61
CA LEU A 89 11.18 2.87 2.24
C LEU A 89 11.59 1.71 1.31
N GLU A 90 12.78 1.17 1.56
CA GLU A 90 13.36 0.08 0.78
C GLU A 90 12.49 -1.20 0.84
N LYS A 91 11.75 -1.43 1.92
CA LYS A 91 10.80 -2.56 2.01
C LYS A 91 9.65 -2.41 1.01
N ILE A 92 9.16 -1.19 0.79
CA ILE A 92 8.15 -0.91 -0.23
C ILE A 92 8.74 -1.10 -1.63
N ARG A 93 9.96 -0.62 -1.87
CA ARG A 93 10.67 -0.79 -3.15
C ARG A 93 10.89 -2.26 -3.48
N LYS A 94 11.31 -3.07 -2.51
CA LYS A 94 11.47 -4.53 -2.68
C LYS A 94 10.13 -5.26 -2.86
N LEU A 95 9.04 -4.73 -2.31
CA LEU A 95 7.72 -5.31 -2.46
C LEU A 95 7.11 -5.09 -3.85
N MET A 96 7.14 -3.84 -4.34
CA MET A 96 6.35 -3.41 -5.51
C MET A 96 7.16 -2.67 -6.58
N GLY A 97 8.46 -2.48 -6.36
CA GLY A 97 9.36 -1.73 -7.23
C GLY A 97 9.40 -0.23 -6.93
N THR A 98 10.15 0.49 -7.76
CA THR A 98 10.20 1.96 -7.81
C THR A 98 9.32 2.48 -8.94
N GLN A 99 8.90 3.76 -8.85
CA GLN A 99 8.11 4.47 -9.87
C GLN A 99 6.89 3.65 -10.30
N ILE A 100 5.98 3.42 -9.36
CA ILE A 100 4.86 2.52 -9.56
C ILE A 100 3.75 3.28 -10.30
N PRO A 101 3.36 2.88 -11.53
CA PRO A 101 2.42 3.63 -12.34
C PRO A 101 0.99 3.32 -11.90
N PHE A 102 0.55 3.88 -10.78
CA PHE A 102 -0.81 3.65 -10.30
C PHE A 102 -1.86 4.25 -11.25
N HIS A 103 -2.96 3.53 -11.47
CA HIS A 103 -4.11 4.05 -12.18
C HIS A 103 -4.63 5.32 -11.49
N PRO A 104 -5.01 6.38 -12.22
CA PRO A 104 -5.58 7.59 -11.64
C PRO A 104 -6.72 7.31 -10.66
N GLY A 105 -6.72 8.04 -9.54
CA GLY A 105 -7.70 7.88 -8.46
C GLY A 105 -7.41 6.73 -7.49
N SER A 106 -6.35 5.94 -7.69
CA SER A 106 -5.88 4.98 -6.70
C SER A 106 -5.43 5.68 -5.41
N LYS A 107 -5.54 4.99 -4.28
CA LYS A 107 -5.17 5.51 -2.96
C LYS A 107 -4.30 4.51 -2.22
N ILE A 108 -3.25 5.02 -1.59
CA ILE A 108 -2.28 4.21 -0.84
C ILE A 108 -2.19 4.82 0.56
N ILE A 109 -2.37 3.98 1.58
CA ILE A 109 -2.24 4.36 2.98
C ILE A 109 -1.03 3.63 3.54
N ILE A 110 -0.07 4.38 4.06
CA ILE A 110 1.11 3.81 4.71
C ILE A 110 1.06 4.16 6.19
N THR A 111 1.13 3.17 7.06
CA THR A 111 1.34 3.42 8.49
C THR A 111 2.80 3.13 8.82
N SER A 112 3.41 4.03 9.58
CA SER A 112 4.80 3.92 10.00
C SER A 112 4.97 4.48 11.40
N ARG A 113 5.91 3.90 12.16
CA ARG A 113 6.43 4.48 13.41
C ARG A 113 7.62 5.40 13.14
N ASN A 114 8.31 5.20 12.02
CA ASN A 114 9.42 6.00 11.56
C ASN A 114 8.89 7.27 10.87
N ARG A 115 8.88 8.39 11.60
CA ARG A 115 8.39 9.67 11.10
C ARG A 115 9.15 10.16 9.87
N CYS A 116 10.40 9.77 9.68
CA CYS A 116 11.19 10.15 8.51
C CYS A 116 10.62 9.57 7.21
N LEU A 117 9.93 8.43 7.27
CA LEU A 117 9.24 7.85 6.12
C LEU A 117 7.99 8.63 5.68
N LEU A 118 7.42 9.42 6.58
CA LEU A 118 6.23 10.21 6.30
C LEU A 118 6.57 11.56 5.68
N ASN A 119 7.80 11.74 5.18
CA ASN A 119 8.16 12.92 4.40
C ASN A 119 7.50 12.83 3.01
N ALA A 120 6.65 13.80 2.69
CA ALA A 120 5.88 13.87 1.46
C ALA A 120 6.76 13.79 0.19
N HIS A 121 8.00 14.29 0.23
CA HIS A 121 8.91 14.24 -0.90
C HIS A 121 9.31 12.79 -1.28
N PHE A 122 9.53 11.92 -0.29
CA PHE A 122 9.88 10.51 -0.57
C PHE A 122 8.68 9.72 -1.06
N ILE A 123 7.49 10.01 -0.53
CA ILE A 123 6.24 9.36 -0.95
C ILE A 123 5.89 9.79 -2.38
N SER A 124 5.99 11.08 -2.70
CA SER A 124 5.70 11.61 -4.04
C SER A 124 6.61 11.00 -5.10
N GLN A 125 7.91 10.81 -4.82
CA GLN A 125 8.85 10.17 -5.76
C GLN A 125 8.57 8.68 -6.00
N MET A 126 7.96 7.98 -5.05
CA MET A 126 7.69 6.55 -5.20
C MET A 126 6.42 6.25 -5.99
N PHE A 127 5.40 7.07 -5.79
CA PHE A 127 4.04 6.74 -6.23
C PHE A 127 3.50 7.66 -7.32
N ASP A 128 4.13 8.80 -7.61
CA ASP A 128 3.56 9.84 -8.47
C ASP A 128 2.10 10.17 -8.09
N LEU A 129 1.86 10.32 -6.78
CA LEU A 129 0.56 10.58 -6.18
C LEU A 129 0.64 11.77 -5.23
N GLU A 130 -0.47 12.50 -5.07
CA GLU A 130 -0.64 13.49 -4.02
C GLU A 130 -0.54 12.84 -2.63
N ALA A 131 0.42 13.27 -1.82
CA ALA A 131 0.66 12.75 -0.48
C ALA A 131 0.03 13.66 0.60
N SER A 132 -0.63 13.07 1.59
CA SER A 132 -1.10 13.75 2.81
C SER A 132 -0.64 12.97 4.05
N THR A 133 -0.07 13.67 5.03
CA THR A 133 0.66 13.05 6.16
C THR A 133 -0.01 13.29 7.52
N SER A 134 -1.22 13.85 7.53
CA SER A 134 -1.99 14.22 8.74
C SER A 134 -3.02 13.16 9.14
N CYS A 135 -3.13 12.90 10.45
CA CYS A 135 -4.19 12.04 11.02
C CYS A 135 -5.62 12.58 10.74
N GLY A 136 -5.78 13.90 10.57
CA GLY A 136 -7.04 14.55 10.18
C GLY A 136 -7.22 14.68 8.66
N GLY A 137 -6.24 14.27 7.85
CA GLY A 137 -6.25 14.39 6.39
C GLY A 137 -6.87 13.21 5.65
N LEU A 138 -7.12 12.07 6.34
CA LEU A 138 -7.65 10.87 5.69
C LEU A 138 -9.09 11.07 5.19
N SER A 139 -9.94 11.77 5.93
CA SER A 139 -11.30 12.11 5.49
C SER A 139 -11.31 12.97 4.23
N GLN A 140 -10.33 13.87 4.08
CA GLN A 140 -10.15 14.71 2.88
C GLN A 140 -9.61 13.91 1.70
N LEU A 141 -8.71 12.93 1.93
CA LEU A 141 -8.16 12.06 0.88
C LEU A 141 -9.23 11.21 0.17
N PHE A 142 -10.28 10.83 0.91
CA PHE A 142 -11.42 10.06 0.42
C PHE A 142 -12.67 10.91 0.16
N GLY A 143 -12.69 12.17 0.57
CA GLY A 143 -13.72 13.14 0.18
C GLY A 143 -13.47 13.60 -1.25
N SER A 144 -14.21 13.04 -2.21
CA SER A 144 -14.12 13.45 -3.61
C SER A 144 -14.31 14.98 -3.75
N LYS A 145 -13.36 15.67 -4.39
CA LYS A 145 -13.78 16.76 -5.28
C LYS A 145 -14.61 16.10 -6.38
N ARG A 146 -15.91 16.45 -6.41
CA ARG A 146 -16.73 16.27 -7.59
C ARG A 146 -16.16 17.21 -8.65
N THR A 147 -15.69 16.66 -9.75
CA THR A 147 -15.59 17.32 -11.05
C THR A 147 -16.08 16.32 -12.06
#